data_AF-A0A7V2B0L4-F1
#
_entry.id   AF-A0A7V2B0L4-F1
#
_cell.length_a   1.000
_cell.length_b   1.000
_cell.length_c   1.000
_cell.angle_alpha   90.00
_cell.angle_beta   90.00
_cell.angle_gamma   90.00
#
_symmetry.space_group_name_H-M   'P 1'
#
loop_
_entity.id
_entity.type
_entity.pdbx_description
1 polymer ?
#
loop_
_entity_poly.entity_id
_entity_poly.type
_entity_poly.pdbx_seq_one_letter_code
_entity_poly.pdbx_strand_id
1 'polypeptide(L)'
;MTLQELNQLVALGEGPTLEFKRKVPRPERIAKEIIAFANTQGGRLLLGVDDNGTLVGVRDADEEVFALCQALRRCAIPPIAFTLERIQLEHRREVIVVTIEESARKPHFLRNGHQRQAYVRVADRSIEASPEVLALMRAQKRPRRIVFTFGENELRLMRYLETYGRITVTQFAHLANLSRQQASRTLVRLAEANLLRLHPDEPQDYFTLAYNAFER
;
A
#
# COMPACT_ATOMS: atom_id res chain seq x y z
N MET A 1 -1.04 -7.74 22.93
CA MET A 1 -0.92 -6.30 23.25
C MET A 1 -1.67 -6.01 24.55
N THR A 2 -1.23 -5.05 25.36
CA THR A 2 -1.93 -4.57 26.58
C THR A 2 -2.72 -3.28 26.31
N LEU A 3 -3.62 -2.87 27.22
CA LEU A 3 -4.34 -1.59 27.10
C LEU A 3 -3.40 -0.38 27.10
N GLN A 4 -2.28 -0.45 27.83
CA GLN A 4 -1.28 0.62 27.83
C GLN A 4 -0.58 0.73 26.47
N GLU A 5 -0.17 -0.39 25.88
CA GLU A 5 0.42 -0.44 24.54
C GLU A 5 -0.58 0.04 23.47
N LEU A 6 -1.87 -0.29 23.60
CA LEU A 6 -2.92 0.19 22.71
C LEU A 6 -3.04 1.71 22.77
N ASN A 7 -3.05 2.31 23.96
CA ASN A 7 -3.10 3.77 24.11
C ASN A 7 -1.88 4.46 23.48
N GLN A 8 -0.68 3.87 23.63
CA GLN A 8 0.53 4.38 22.98
C GLN A 8 0.43 4.29 21.45
N LEU A 9 -0.08 3.17 20.93
CA LEU A 9 -0.28 2.98 19.49
C LEU A 9 -1.27 4.01 18.93
N VAL A 10 -2.37 4.24 19.64
CA VAL A 10 -3.42 5.19 19.22
C VAL A 10 -2.93 6.64 19.27
N ALA A 11 -2.05 6.98 20.22
CA ALA A 11 -1.42 8.29 20.30
C ALA A 11 -0.50 8.62 19.11
N LEU A 12 -0.07 7.62 18.32
CA LEU A 12 0.65 7.86 17.07
C LEU A 12 -0.24 8.44 15.96
N GLY A 13 -1.56 8.29 16.07
CA GLY A 13 -2.53 8.68 15.05
C GLY A 13 -2.58 7.75 13.85
N GLU A 14 -3.55 7.97 12.97
CA GLU A 14 -3.62 7.25 11.69
C GLU A 14 -2.42 7.57 10.79
N GLY A 15 -2.06 6.63 9.93
CA GLY A 15 -0.90 6.78 9.07
C GLY A 15 -0.70 5.59 8.13
N PRO A 16 0.50 5.42 7.56
CA PRO A 16 0.73 4.42 6.52
C PRO A 16 0.60 2.97 6.99
N THR A 17 0.63 2.73 8.30
CA THR A 17 0.54 1.40 8.92
C THR A 17 -0.54 1.29 9.99
N LEU A 18 -1.38 2.33 10.17
CA LEU A 18 -2.40 2.35 11.22
C LEU A 18 -3.66 3.03 10.71
N GLU A 19 -4.80 2.37 10.90
CA GLU A 19 -6.13 2.85 10.51
C GLU A 19 -7.11 2.63 11.68
N PHE A 20 -7.94 3.63 11.98
CA PHE A 20 -8.97 3.58 13.01
C PHE A 20 -10.35 3.46 12.37
N LYS A 21 -11.20 2.62 12.96
CA LYS A 21 -12.62 2.55 12.62
C LYS A 21 -13.42 2.27 13.88
N ARG A 22 -14.55 2.95 14.04
CA ARG A 22 -15.47 2.66 15.15
C ARG A 22 -16.05 1.24 15.08
N LYS A 23 -16.31 0.77 13.86
CA LYS A 23 -16.85 -0.55 13.51
C LYS A 23 -16.52 -0.89 12.07
N VAL A 24 -16.74 -2.12 11.65
CA VAL A 24 -16.56 -2.55 10.26
C VAL A 24 -17.50 -1.74 9.34
N PRO A 25 -16.97 -0.96 8.38
CA PRO A 25 -17.79 -0.24 7.41
C PRO A 25 -18.32 -1.20 6.33
N ARG A 26 -18.84 -0.66 5.23
CA ARG A 26 -19.27 -1.48 4.09
C ARG A 26 -18.14 -2.42 3.60
N PRO A 27 -18.47 -3.63 3.14
CA PRO A 27 -17.48 -4.64 2.76
C PRO A 27 -16.37 -4.15 1.83
N GLU A 28 -16.72 -3.35 0.81
CA GLU A 28 -15.76 -2.82 -0.16
C GLU A 28 -14.78 -1.83 0.49
N ARG A 29 -15.25 -1.03 1.44
CA ARG A 29 -14.42 -0.03 2.13
C ARG A 29 -13.40 -0.70 3.03
N ILE A 30 -13.82 -1.67 3.86
CA ILE A 30 -12.89 -2.35 4.75
C ILE A 30 -11.91 -3.24 4.00
N ALA A 31 -12.37 -3.91 2.94
CA ALA A 31 -11.50 -4.71 2.08
C ALA A 31 -10.47 -3.83 1.37
N LYS A 32 -10.85 -2.64 0.90
CA LYS A 32 -9.92 -1.68 0.29
C LYS A 32 -8.75 -1.35 1.23
N GLU A 33 -9.02 -1.01 2.50
CA GLU A 33 -7.96 -0.68 3.46
C GLU A 33 -7.01 -1.87 3.71
N ILE A 34 -7.57 -3.06 3.89
CA ILE A 34 -6.77 -4.28 4.14
C ILE A 34 -5.95 -4.70 2.92
N ILE A 35 -6.51 -4.55 1.72
CA ILE A 35 -5.79 -4.76 0.46
C ILE A 35 -4.63 -3.77 0.34
N ALA A 36 -4.84 -2.49 0.69
CA ALA A 36 -3.81 -1.48 0.64
C ALA A 36 -2.64 -1.79 1.60
N PHE A 37 -2.93 -2.24 2.83
CA PHE A 37 -1.91 -2.70 3.77
C PHE A 37 -1.14 -3.90 3.21
N ALA A 38 -1.83 -4.95 2.78
CA ALA A 38 -1.20 -6.17 2.26
C ALA A 38 -0.35 -5.93 1.00
N ASN A 39 -0.71 -4.94 0.19
CA ASN A 39 0.04 -4.57 -1.01
C ASN A 39 1.23 -3.63 -0.75
N THR A 40 1.30 -3.02 0.44
CA THR A 40 2.33 -2.03 0.78
C THR A 40 3.32 -2.64 1.77
N GLN A 41 3.34 -2.19 3.03
CA GLN A 41 4.30 -2.63 4.06
C GLN A 41 3.60 -3.32 5.25
N GLY A 42 2.35 -3.76 5.06
CA GLY A 42 1.48 -4.19 6.15
C GLY A 42 0.94 -3.03 6.98
N GLY A 43 0.26 -3.36 8.08
CA GLY A 43 -0.31 -2.40 9.00
C GLY A 43 -1.31 -3.02 9.97
N ARG A 44 -1.93 -2.15 10.79
CA ARG A 44 -2.92 -2.50 11.78
C ARG A 44 -4.20 -1.70 11.55
N LEU A 45 -5.33 -2.38 11.64
CA LEU A 45 -6.65 -1.79 11.69
C LEU A 45 -7.19 -1.95 13.12
N LEU A 46 -7.56 -0.85 13.76
CA LEU A 46 -8.18 -0.85 15.08
C LEU A 46 -9.69 -0.65 14.93
N LEU A 47 -10.47 -1.67 15.28
CA LEU A 47 -11.93 -1.56 15.37
C LEU A 47 -12.36 -1.21 16.80
N GLY A 48 -13.28 -0.26 16.94
CA GLY A 48 -13.67 0.31 18.23
C GLY A 48 -12.85 1.55 18.61
N VAL A 49 -12.20 2.20 17.64
CA VAL A 49 -11.47 3.46 17.83
C VAL A 49 -12.08 4.53 16.94
N ASP A 50 -12.32 5.71 17.50
CA ASP A 50 -12.82 6.88 16.77
C ASP A 50 -11.68 7.58 16.00
N ASP A 51 -12.04 8.42 15.02
CA ASP A 51 -11.06 9.10 14.16
C ASP A 51 -10.15 10.06 14.96
N ASN A 52 -10.60 10.53 16.12
CA ASN A 52 -9.81 11.33 17.07
C ASN A 52 -8.95 10.50 18.05
N GLY A 53 -8.90 9.17 17.90
CA GLY A 53 -8.19 8.26 18.77
C GLY A 53 -8.94 7.85 20.05
N THR A 54 -10.22 8.23 20.22
CA THR A 54 -10.99 7.81 21.40
C THR A 54 -11.30 6.31 21.34
N LEU A 55 -10.96 5.56 22.40
CA LEU A 55 -11.29 4.15 22.55
C LEU A 55 -12.78 3.97 22.89
N VAL A 56 -13.64 3.90 21.88
CA VAL A 56 -15.09 3.71 22.08
C VAL A 56 -15.46 2.25 22.37
N GLY A 57 -14.67 1.31 21.85
CA GLY A 57 -14.91 -0.12 21.88
C GLY A 57 -16.16 -0.58 21.11
N VAL A 58 -16.19 -1.86 20.77
CA VAL A 58 -17.35 -2.55 20.21
C VAL A 58 -18.05 -3.36 21.30
N ARG A 59 -19.38 -3.55 21.18
CA ARG A 59 -20.17 -4.31 22.15
C ARG A 59 -20.14 -5.83 21.89
N ASP A 60 -20.14 -6.20 20.60
CA ASP A 60 -20.08 -7.58 20.15
C ASP A 60 -18.88 -7.71 19.21
N ALA A 61 -17.75 -8.18 19.75
CA ALA A 61 -16.55 -8.34 18.97
C ALA A 61 -16.70 -9.46 17.93
N ASP A 62 -17.46 -10.51 18.24
CA ASP A 62 -17.65 -11.65 17.34
C ASP A 62 -18.43 -11.24 16.08
N GLU A 63 -19.44 -10.38 16.22
CA GLU A 63 -20.18 -9.81 15.09
C GLU A 63 -19.25 -9.02 14.15
N GLU A 64 -18.40 -8.17 14.70
CA GLU A 64 -17.46 -7.35 13.93
C GLU A 64 -16.39 -8.20 13.23
N VAL A 65 -15.85 -9.21 13.92
CA VAL A 65 -14.92 -10.18 13.30
C VAL A 65 -15.59 -10.95 12.17
N PHE A 66 -16.83 -11.37 12.35
CA PHE A 66 -17.60 -12.08 11.33
C PHE A 66 -17.85 -11.20 10.10
N ALA A 67 -18.25 -9.94 10.30
CA ALA A 67 -18.46 -8.96 9.23
C ALA A 67 -17.16 -8.70 8.44
N LEU A 68 -16.03 -8.53 9.14
CA LEU A 68 -14.71 -8.39 8.54
C LEU A 68 -14.34 -9.60 7.68
N CYS A 69 -14.48 -10.81 8.23
CA CYS A 69 -14.20 -12.06 7.52
C CYS A 69 -15.04 -12.19 6.25
N GLN A 70 -16.34 -11.89 6.33
CA GLN A 70 -17.23 -11.91 5.18
C GLN A 70 -16.83 -10.89 4.11
N ALA A 71 -16.48 -9.67 4.52
CA ALA A 71 -16.04 -8.64 3.61
C ALA A 71 -14.80 -9.06 2.82
N LEU A 72 -13.78 -9.58 3.50
CA LEU A 72 -12.55 -10.04 2.85
C LEU A 72 -12.78 -11.24 1.92
N ARG A 73 -13.58 -12.23 2.35
CA ARG A 73 -13.95 -13.38 1.50
C ARG A 73 -14.68 -12.96 0.23
N ARG A 74 -15.54 -11.94 0.32
CA ARG A 74 -16.32 -11.44 -0.83
C ARG A 74 -15.49 -10.60 -1.77
N CYS A 75 -14.68 -9.70 -1.21
CA CYS A 75 -14.11 -8.57 -1.94
C CYS A 75 -12.61 -8.70 -2.22
N ALA A 76 -11.83 -9.48 -1.45
CA ALA A 76 -10.37 -9.55 -1.64
C ALA A 76 -9.93 -10.79 -2.43
N ILE A 77 -9.10 -10.59 -3.46
CA ILE A 77 -8.51 -11.69 -4.24
C ILE A 77 -7.05 -11.37 -4.64
N PRO A 78 -6.07 -12.28 -4.40
CA PRO A 78 -6.20 -13.51 -3.62
C PRO A 78 -6.56 -13.25 -2.15
N PRO A 79 -6.97 -14.27 -1.37
CA PRO A 79 -7.25 -14.11 0.06
C PRO A 79 -6.05 -13.53 0.82
N ILE A 80 -6.33 -12.68 1.80
CA ILE A 80 -5.34 -12.02 2.66
C ILE A 80 -5.39 -12.69 4.04
N ALA A 81 -4.23 -13.08 4.57
CA ALA A 81 -4.10 -13.56 5.93
C ALA A 81 -3.94 -12.36 6.89
N PHE A 82 -4.51 -12.49 8.08
CA PHE A 82 -4.39 -11.50 9.15
C PHE A 82 -4.44 -12.21 10.50
N THR A 83 -3.90 -11.56 11.53
CA THR A 83 -4.03 -11.97 12.93
C THR A 83 -4.94 -11.00 13.68
N LEU A 84 -5.52 -11.47 14.79
CA LEU A 84 -6.49 -10.71 15.55
C LEU A 84 -6.20 -10.81 17.04
N GLU A 85 -6.24 -9.66 17.71
CA GLU A 85 -6.16 -9.56 19.17
C GLU A 85 -7.36 -8.74 19.67
N ARG A 86 -7.90 -9.10 20.84
CA ARG A 86 -8.98 -8.37 21.51
C ARG A 86 -8.47 -7.77 22.80
N ILE A 87 -8.68 -6.46 22.95
CA ILE A 87 -8.30 -5.71 24.15
C ILE A 87 -9.57 -5.30 24.88
N GLN A 88 -9.74 -5.82 26.09
CA GLN A 88 -10.88 -5.51 26.94
C GLN A 88 -10.79 -4.06 27.44
N LEU A 89 -11.91 -3.36 27.36
CA LEU A 89 -12.15 -2.03 27.93
C LEU A 89 -13.17 -2.14 29.07
N GLU A 90 -13.46 -1.00 29.71
CA GLU A 90 -14.55 -0.88 30.66
C GLU A 90 -15.92 -1.19 30.03
N HIS A 91 -16.92 -1.47 30.88
CA HIS A 91 -18.32 -1.70 30.47
C HIS A 91 -18.49 -2.85 29.46
N ARG A 92 -17.62 -3.88 29.53
CA ARG A 92 -17.63 -5.07 28.64
C ARG A 92 -17.55 -4.71 27.16
N ARG A 93 -16.75 -3.70 26.83
CA ARG A 93 -16.43 -3.36 25.44
C ARG A 93 -15.04 -3.86 25.07
N GLU A 94 -14.80 -4.04 23.79
CA GLU A 94 -13.50 -4.50 23.29
C GLU A 94 -12.99 -3.63 22.15
N VAL A 95 -11.68 -3.49 22.04
CA VAL A 95 -11.02 -3.03 20.81
C VAL A 95 -10.44 -4.24 20.11
N ILE A 96 -10.69 -4.36 18.81
CA ILE A 96 -10.16 -5.42 17.99
C ILE A 96 -8.96 -4.86 17.22
N VAL A 97 -7.80 -5.46 17.42
CA VAL A 97 -6.58 -5.15 16.68
C VAL A 97 -6.43 -6.20 15.58
N VAL A 98 -6.57 -5.78 14.33
CA VAL A 98 -6.36 -6.63 13.16
C VAL A 98 -5.00 -6.30 12.58
N THR A 99 -4.08 -7.26 12.56
CA THR A 99 -2.73 -7.07 12.01
C THR A 99 -2.62 -7.75 10.65
N ILE A 100 -2.18 -7.00 9.65
CA ILE A 100 -2.01 -7.41 8.26
C ILE A 100 -0.53 -7.26 7.91
N GLU A 101 0.12 -8.35 7.55
CA GLU A 101 1.51 -8.32 7.08
C GLU A 101 1.60 -7.90 5.61
N GLU A 102 2.77 -7.42 5.19
CA GLU A 102 3.07 -7.28 3.77
C GLU A 102 2.96 -8.65 3.08
N SER A 103 2.17 -8.71 2.01
CA SER A 103 1.90 -9.98 1.34
C SER A 103 2.97 -10.34 0.32
N ALA A 104 3.59 -11.50 0.50
CA ALA A 104 4.42 -12.16 -0.51
C ALA A 104 3.63 -12.54 -1.80
N ARG A 105 2.30 -12.50 -1.76
CA ARG A 105 1.42 -12.85 -2.89
C ARG A 105 0.87 -11.66 -3.67
N LYS A 106 1.28 -10.42 -3.35
CA LYS A 106 0.84 -9.20 -4.06
C LYS A 106 1.01 -9.28 -5.60
N PRO A 107 0.18 -8.57 -6.39
CA PRO A 107 -0.92 -7.70 -5.95
C PRO A 107 -2.17 -8.46 -5.48
N HIS A 108 -2.80 -7.92 -4.44
CA HIS A 108 -4.18 -8.17 -4.03
C HIS A 108 -5.11 -7.15 -4.66
N PHE A 109 -6.32 -7.59 -5.01
CA PHE A 109 -7.31 -6.81 -5.71
C PHE A 109 -8.63 -6.81 -4.95
N LEU A 110 -9.31 -5.67 -5.01
CA LEU A 110 -10.69 -5.49 -4.68
C LEU A 110 -11.52 -5.95 -5.88
N ARG A 111 -12.35 -6.97 -5.69
CA ARG A 111 -13.32 -7.45 -6.67
C ARG A 111 -14.62 -6.68 -6.48
N ASN A 112 -14.99 -5.89 -7.49
CA ASN A 112 -16.29 -5.22 -7.58
C ASN A 112 -16.93 -5.59 -8.92
N GLY A 113 -17.86 -6.55 -8.90
CA GLY A 113 -18.42 -7.15 -10.11
C GLY A 113 -17.34 -7.80 -10.99
N HIS A 114 -17.24 -7.34 -12.24
CA HIS A 114 -16.22 -7.80 -13.21
C HIS A 114 -14.89 -7.04 -13.11
N GLN A 115 -14.87 -5.90 -12.42
CA GLN A 115 -13.67 -5.08 -12.28
C GLN A 115 -12.81 -5.53 -11.10
N ARG A 116 -11.49 -5.36 -11.26
CA ARG A 116 -10.49 -5.62 -10.21
C ARG A 116 -9.59 -4.43 -10.11
N GLN A 117 -9.56 -3.81 -8.94
CA GLN A 117 -8.71 -2.67 -8.64
C GLN A 117 -7.76 -3.04 -7.51
N ALA A 118 -6.49 -2.67 -7.59
CA ALA A 118 -5.57 -2.83 -6.48
C ALA A 118 -5.39 -1.48 -5.80
N TYR A 119 -5.11 -1.51 -4.51
CA TYR A 119 -4.88 -0.30 -3.71
C TYR A 119 -3.53 -0.40 -2.99
N VAL A 120 -2.94 0.74 -2.69
CA VAL A 120 -1.70 0.91 -1.91
C VAL A 120 -1.85 2.02 -0.89
N ARG A 121 -1.07 1.96 0.20
CA ARG A 121 -1.03 3.01 1.23
C ARG A 121 -0.05 4.10 0.81
N VAL A 122 -0.52 5.35 0.85
CA VAL A 122 0.27 6.56 0.70
C VAL A 122 -0.14 7.50 1.83
N ALA A 123 0.76 7.68 2.80
CA ALA A 123 0.42 8.29 4.09
C ALA A 123 -0.81 7.59 4.72
N ASP A 124 -1.79 8.33 5.20
CA ASP A 124 -3.05 7.85 5.77
C ASP A 124 -4.10 7.43 4.73
N ARG A 125 -3.78 7.47 3.42
CA ARG A 125 -4.73 7.20 2.34
C ARG A 125 -4.47 5.88 1.65
N SER A 126 -5.57 5.22 1.26
CA SER A 126 -5.57 4.09 0.33
C SER A 126 -5.94 4.56 -1.08
N ILE A 127 -4.95 4.66 -1.99
CA ILE A 127 -5.12 5.11 -3.38
C ILE A 127 -5.08 3.93 -4.35
N GLU A 128 -5.67 4.10 -5.54
CA GLU A 128 -5.64 3.07 -6.58
C GLU A 128 -4.22 2.89 -7.12
N ALA A 129 -3.76 1.65 -7.22
CA ALA A 129 -2.44 1.32 -7.73
C ALA A 129 -2.38 1.54 -9.25
N SER A 130 -1.41 2.35 -9.70
CA SER A 130 -1.15 2.58 -11.11
C SER A 130 -0.67 1.29 -11.83
N PRO A 131 -0.69 1.28 -13.17
CA PRO A 131 -0.06 0.22 -13.95
C PRO A 131 1.43 0.00 -13.59
N GLU A 132 2.16 1.08 -13.31
CA GLU A 132 3.57 1.06 -12.93
C GLU A 132 3.77 0.37 -11.57
N VAL A 133 2.95 0.71 -10.57
CA VAL A 133 2.95 0.06 -9.25
C VAL A 133 2.65 -1.43 -9.38
N LEU A 134 1.61 -1.77 -10.15
CA LEU A 134 1.23 -3.16 -10.40
C LEU A 134 2.31 -3.96 -11.12
N ALA A 135 3.08 -3.34 -12.01
CA ALA A 135 4.20 -3.99 -12.69
C ALA A 135 5.31 -4.34 -11.69
N LEU A 136 5.70 -3.41 -10.82
CA LEU A 136 6.73 -3.64 -9.80
C LEU A 136 6.32 -4.71 -8.78
N MET A 137 5.05 -4.71 -8.32
CA MET A 137 4.55 -5.77 -7.43
C MET A 137 4.69 -7.17 -8.05
N ARG A 138 4.45 -7.31 -9.36
CA ARG A 138 4.58 -8.58 -10.07
C ARG A 138 6.04 -8.98 -10.27
N ALA A 139 6.93 -8.02 -10.49
CA ALA A 139 8.36 -8.24 -10.71
C ALA A 139 9.07 -8.79 -9.47
N GLN A 140 8.68 -8.36 -8.26
CA GLN A 140 9.28 -8.84 -7.00
C GLN A 140 9.21 -10.37 -6.81
N LYS A 141 8.24 -11.05 -7.45
CA LYS A 141 8.13 -12.53 -7.40
C LYS A 141 9.22 -13.27 -8.17
N ARG A 142 9.95 -12.58 -9.05
CA ARG A 142 10.94 -13.20 -9.95
C ARG A 142 12.17 -12.29 -10.05
N PRO A 143 13.06 -12.29 -9.04
CA PRO A 143 14.29 -11.51 -9.12
C PRO A 143 15.10 -12.03 -10.31
N ARG A 144 15.13 -11.25 -11.39
CA ARG A 144 15.94 -11.52 -12.58
C ARG A 144 17.19 -10.68 -12.48
N ARG A 145 18.33 -11.24 -12.86
CA ARG A 145 19.56 -10.47 -13.08
C ARG A 145 19.31 -9.60 -14.31
N ILE A 146 18.95 -8.34 -14.10
CA ILE A 146 18.75 -7.37 -15.19
C ILE A 146 20.15 -6.92 -15.62
N VAL A 147 20.58 -7.38 -16.79
CA VAL A 147 21.72 -6.77 -17.49
C VAL A 147 21.16 -5.55 -18.22
N PHE A 148 21.67 -4.38 -17.85
CA PHE A 148 21.17 -3.11 -18.35
C PHE A 148 22.28 -2.38 -19.10
N THR A 149 21.97 -1.89 -20.29
CA THR A 149 22.81 -0.97 -21.05
C THR A 149 22.21 0.43 -20.96
N PHE A 150 23.04 1.41 -20.60
CA PHE A 150 22.65 2.82 -20.58
C PHE A 150 22.65 3.37 -22.01
N GLY A 151 21.46 3.59 -22.57
CA GLY A 151 21.30 4.37 -23.79
C GLY A 151 21.27 5.88 -23.52
N GLU A 152 21.14 6.68 -24.58
CA GLU A 152 21.05 8.14 -24.46
C GLU A 152 19.89 8.60 -23.57
N ASN A 153 18.74 7.92 -23.68
CA ASN A 153 17.53 8.32 -22.96
C ASN A 153 17.66 8.05 -21.46
N GLU A 154 18.29 6.95 -21.08
CA GLU A 154 18.62 6.66 -19.69
C GLU A 154 19.61 7.67 -19.11
N LEU A 155 20.65 8.05 -19.86
CA LEU A 155 21.59 9.08 -19.42
C LEU A 155 20.92 10.44 -19.24
N ARG A 156 20.03 10.84 -20.18
CA ARG A 156 19.22 12.06 -20.04
C ARG A 156 18.33 12.01 -18.81
N LEU A 157 17.69 10.88 -18.55
CA LEU A 157 16.85 10.66 -17.36
C LEU A 157 17.66 10.81 -16.07
N MET A 158 18.84 10.18 -15.97
CA MET A 158 19.67 10.27 -14.76
C MET A 158 20.11 11.72 -14.50
N ARG A 159 20.59 12.44 -15.53
CA ARG A 159 20.96 13.86 -15.40
C ARG A 159 19.78 14.73 -14.96
N TYR A 160 18.59 14.47 -15.50
CA TYR A 160 17.38 15.18 -15.09
C TYR A 160 17.07 14.92 -13.61
N LEU A 161 17.12 13.67 -13.17
CA LEU A 161 16.84 13.32 -11.79
C LEU A 161 17.90 13.84 -10.80
N GLU A 162 19.17 13.90 -11.19
CA GLU A 162 20.23 14.56 -10.40
C GLU A 162 19.94 16.05 -10.21
N THR A 163 19.35 16.71 -11.21
CA THR A 163 19.09 18.15 -11.18
C THR A 163 17.76 18.49 -10.49
N TYR A 164 16.69 17.74 -10.77
CA TYR A 164 15.31 18.07 -10.38
C TYR A 164 14.73 17.11 -9.33
N GLY A 165 15.42 16.03 -8.98
CA GLY A 165 15.07 15.09 -7.91
C GLY A 165 13.97 14.07 -8.23
N ARG A 166 12.98 14.43 -9.05
CA ARG A 166 11.83 13.57 -9.38
C ARG A 166 11.34 13.72 -10.81
N ILE A 167 10.71 12.68 -11.37
CA ILE A 167 10.11 12.71 -12.71
C ILE A 167 8.87 11.82 -12.80
N THR A 168 7.82 12.25 -13.50
CA THR A 168 6.67 11.40 -13.83
C THR A 168 6.87 10.67 -15.15
N VAL A 169 6.06 9.64 -15.42
CA VAL A 169 6.04 8.96 -16.73
C VAL A 169 5.81 9.96 -17.88
N THR A 170 4.88 10.90 -17.68
CA THR A 170 4.54 11.93 -18.67
C THR A 170 5.73 12.85 -18.93
N GLN A 171 6.40 13.34 -17.87
CA GLN A 171 7.58 14.19 -18.01
C GLN A 171 8.72 13.47 -18.72
N PHE A 172 8.96 12.19 -18.38
CA PHE A 172 10.01 11.42 -19.04
C PHE A 172 9.68 11.15 -20.52
N ALA A 173 8.42 10.87 -20.84
CA ALA A 173 7.97 10.70 -22.22
C ALA A 173 8.28 11.94 -23.06
N HIS A 174 7.98 13.13 -22.53
CA HIS A 174 8.33 14.39 -23.21
C HIS A 174 9.84 14.62 -23.28
N LEU A 175 10.58 14.41 -22.19
CA LEU A 175 12.03 14.61 -22.12
C LEU A 175 12.80 13.75 -23.15
N ALA A 176 12.35 12.52 -23.36
CA ALA A 176 13.02 11.55 -24.22
C ALA A 176 12.36 11.36 -25.60
N ASN A 177 11.32 12.16 -25.93
CA ASN A 177 10.51 12.02 -27.14
C ASN A 177 9.99 10.57 -27.35
N LEU A 178 9.42 10.00 -26.29
CA LEU A 178 8.89 8.63 -26.25
C LEU A 178 7.37 8.64 -26.11
N SER A 179 6.72 7.55 -26.52
CA SER A 179 5.34 7.29 -26.08
C SER A 179 5.29 7.07 -24.56
N ARG A 180 4.15 7.37 -23.93
CA ARG A 180 3.92 7.10 -22.50
C ARG A 180 4.22 5.64 -22.13
N GLN A 181 3.89 4.70 -23.02
CA GLN A 181 4.14 3.28 -22.80
C GLN A 181 5.64 2.93 -22.81
N GLN A 182 6.42 3.51 -23.74
CA GLN A 182 7.87 3.32 -23.76
C GLN A 182 8.52 3.93 -22.51
N ALA A 183 8.14 5.15 -22.15
CA ALA A 183 8.63 5.83 -20.94
C ALA A 183 8.32 5.01 -19.67
N SER A 184 7.07 4.57 -19.52
CA SER A 184 6.61 3.71 -18.42
C SER A 184 7.45 2.43 -18.32
N ARG A 185 7.63 1.71 -19.44
CA ARG A 185 8.44 0.48 -19.49
C ARG A 185 9.89 0.72 -19.07
N THR A 186 10.51 1.82 -19.52
CA THR A 186 11.89 2.15 -19.16
C THR A 186 12.02 2.49 -17.67
N LEU A 187 11.11 3.32 -17.13
CA LEU A 187 11.12 3.70 -15.71
C LEU A 187 10.88 2.49 -14.80
N VAL A 188 9.91 1.64 -15.14
CA VAL A 188 9.65 0.39 -14.42
C VAL A 188 10.87 -0.53 -14.48
N ARG A 189 11.51 -0.71 -15.64
CA ARG A 189 12.73 -1.53 -15.77
C ARG A 189 13.86 -1.02 -14.88
N LEU A 190 14.05 0.29 -14.82
CA LEU A 190 15.06 0.92 -13.95
C LEU A 190 14.73 0.77 -12.46
N ALA A 191 13.45 0.84 -12.10
CA ALA A 191 12.99 0.60 -10.74
C ALA A 191 13.13 -0.88 -10.33
N GLU A 192 12.83 -1.83 -11.23
CA GLU A 192 13.10 -3.26 -11.01
C GLU A 192 14.59 -3.55 -10.79
N ALA A 193 15.46 -2.79 -11.44
CA ALA A 193 16.91 -2.86 -11.27
C ALA A 193 17.43 -2.13 -10.01
N ASN A 194 16.54 -1.58 -9.17
CA ASN A 194 16.87 -0.75 -8.01
C ASN A 194 17.71 0.50 -8.34
N LEU A 195 17.62 1.01 -9.56
CA LEU A 195 18.23 2.30 -9.94
C LEU A 195 17.29 3.47 -9.64
N LEU A 196 15.99 3.23 -9.72
CA LEU A 196 14.95 4.19 -9.39
C LEU A 196 14.04 3.66 -8.28
N ARG A 197 13.40 4.58 -7.58
CA ARG A 197 12.29 4.30 -6.66
C ARG A 197 11.02 4.94 -7.20
N LEU A 198 9.96 4.13 -7.34
CA LEU A 198 8.61 4.58 -7.63
C LEU A 198 7.93 5.05 -6.34
N HIS A 199 7.29 6.20 -6.40
CA HIS A 199 6.45 6.76 -5.35
C HIS A 199 5.03 6.90 -5.90
N PRO A 200 4.08 6.06 -5.44
CA PRO A 200 2.68 6.21 -5.79
C PRO A 200 2.14 7.54 -5.26
N ASP A 201 1.42 8.30 -6.08
CA ASP A 201 0.85 9.60 -5.67
C ASP A 201 -0.35 10.00 -6.54
N GLU A 202 -1.15 10.94 -6.04
CA GLU A 202 -2.27 11.54 -6.78
C GLU A 202 -1.97 13.02 -7.10
N PRO A 203 -2.05 13.46 -8.37
CA PRO A 203 -2.72 12.79 -9.49
C PRO A 203 -1.84 11.82 -10.29
N GLN A 204 -0.51 11.81 -10.10
CA GLN A 204 0.41 10.97 -10.86
C GLN A 204 1.58 10.51 -10.00
N ASP A 205 1.91 9.23 -10.13
CA ASP A 205 3.15 8.67 -9.62
C ASP A 205 4.39 9.40 -10.14
N TYR A 206 5.44 9.39 -9.33
CA TYR A 206 6.76 9.90 -9.71
C TYR A 206 7.88 8.92 -9.34
N PHE A 207 9.00 9.07 -10.03
CA PHE A 207 10.21 8.28 -9.83
C PHE A 207 11.33 9.19 -9.32
N THR A 208 12.21 8.63 -8.49
CA THR A 208 13.41 9.26 -7.94
C THR A 208 14.59 8.32 -8.08
N LEU A 209 15.83 8.83 -7.95
CA LEU A 209 17.01 7.96 -7.86
C LEU A 209 16.96 7.11 -6.59
N ALA A 210 17.34 5.84 -6.69
CA ALA A 210 17.55 5.01 -5.53
C ALA A 210 18.97 5.28 -4.97
N TYR A 211 19.07 5.85 -3.77
CA TYR A 211 20.35 6.23 -3.15
C TYR A 211 21.33 5.07 -2.92
N ASN A 212 20.87 3.80 -2.96
CA ASN A 212 21.73 2.63 -2.77
C ASN A 212 22.34 2.09 -4.09
N ALA A 213 22.10 2.76 -5.22
CA ALA A 213 22.53 2.27 -6.54
C ALA A 213 24.04 2.38 -6.81
N PHE A 214 24.79 3.10 -5.97
CA PHE A 214 26.22 3.40 -6.18
C PHE A 214 27.16 2.85 -5.10
N GLU A 215 26.66 2.13 -4.11
CA GLU A 215 27.47 1.43 -3.11
C GLU A 215 27.57 -0.06 -3.44
N ARG A 216 28.35 -0.42 -4.47
CA ARG A 216 28.91 -1.76 -4.66
C ARG A 216 30.24 -1.70 -5.39
#